data_AF-A0A2Z4IFY7-F1
#
_entry.id   AF-A0A2Z4IFY7-F1
#
_cell.length_a   1.000
_cell.length_b   1.000
_cell.length_c   1.000
_cell.angle_alpha   90.00
_cell.angle_beta   90.00
_cell.angle_gamma   90.00
#
_symmetry.space_group_name_H-M   'P 1'
#
loop_
_entity.id
_entity.type
_entity.pdbx_description
1 polymer ?
#
loop_
_entity_poly.entity_id
_entity_poly.type
_entity_poly.pdbx_seq_one_letter_code
_entity_poly.pdbx_strand_id
1 'polypeptide(L)'
;MDSYDIMLYVGYLLIGLGALAAILMPLVKSIDNPKSLLKIGVGVIGVAVLFFLAYSLASDEVAPKYAVAPFNITESSSKAVGGILFTTYALFALALVGIVATELNKLIK
;
A
#
# COMPACT_ATOMS: atom_id res chain seq x y z
N MET A 1 -20.11 1.14 21.52
CA MET A 1 -18.96 0.44 20.94
C MET A 1 -19.19 -1.03 21.18
N ASP A 2 -19.49 -1.76 20.12
CA ASP A 2 -19.65 -3.22 20.18
C ASP A 2 -18.29 -3.90 19.99
N SER A 3 -18.22 -5.23 20.18
CA SER A 3 -16.98 -6.02 20.02
C SER A 3 -16.33 -5.81 18.65
N TYR A 4 -17.13 -5.63 17.59
CA TYR A 4 -16.66 -5.33 16.24
C TYR A 4 -15.90 -4.00 16.15
N ASP A 5 -16.39 -2.95 16.80
CA ASP A 5 -15.74 -1.64 16.80
C ASP A 5 -14.38 -1.73 17.48
N ILE A 6 -14.30 -2.47 18.60
CA ILE A 6 -13.07 -2.67 19.36
C ILE A 6 -12.02 -3.40 18.51
N MET A 7 -12.43 -4.48 17.82
CA MET A 7 -11.53 -5.22 16.93
C MET A 7 -11.01 -4.35 15.78
N LEU A 8 -11.86 -3.51 15.20
CA LEU A 8 -11.47 -2.56 14.14
C LEU A 8 -10.47 -1.53 14.65
N TYR A 9 -10.71 -0.92 15.82
CA TYR A 9 -9.79 0.06 16.40
C TYR A 9 -8.43 -0.55 16.74
N VAL A 10 -8.41 -1.76 17.30
CA VAL A 10 -7.16 -2.49 17.56
C VAL A 10 -6.44 -2.80 16.25
N GLY A 11 -7.17 -3.24 15.22
CA GLY A 11 -6.60 -3.48 13.89
C GLY A 11 -5.95 -2.23 13.30
N TYR A 12 -6.64 -1.09 13.35
CA TYR A 12 -6.08 0.19 12.89
C TYR A 12 -4.84 0.61 13.67
N LEU A 13 -4.83 0.40 14.99
CA LEU A 13 -3.66 0.67 15.82
C LEU A 13 -2.47 -0.21 15.41
N LEU A 14 -2.70 -1.51 15.23
CA LEU A 14 -1.66 -2.47 14.84
C LEU A 14 -1.11 -2.16 13.44
N ILE A 15 -1.96 -1.80 12.48
CA ILE A 15 -1.53 -1.34 11.15
C ILE A 15 -0.65 -0.09 11.29
N GLY A 16 -1.06 0.89 12.11
CA GLY A 16 -0.29 2.10 12.36
C GLY A 16 1.10 1.80 12.94
N LEU A 17 1.17 0.95 13.96
CA LEU A 17 2.44 0.53 14.55
C LEU A 17 3.32 -0.25 13.56
N GLY A 18 2.72 -1.14 12.78
CA GLY A 18 3.42 -1.90 11.75
C GLY A 18 4.00 -1.01 10.67
N ALA A 19 3.23 -0.03 10.18
CA ALA A 19 3.68 0.94 9.20
C ALA A 19 4.84 1.80 9.74
N LEU A 20 4.74 2.27 10.99
CA LEU A 20 5.83 2.99 11.66
C LEU A 20 7.09 2.13 11.77
N ALA A 21 6.97 0.90 12.26
CA ALA A 21 8.09 -0.03 12.36
C ALA A 21 8.73 -0.32 11.00
N ALA A 22 7.92 -0.51 9.95
CA ALA A 22 8.38 -0.78 8.59
C ALA A 22 9.21 0.37 7.99
N ILE A 23 8.99 1.62 8.44
CA ILE A 23 9.77 2.79 8.00
C ILE A 23 10.99 3.02 8.92
N LEU A 24 10.78 2.95 10.24
CA LEU A 24 11.81 3.28 11.23
C LEU A 24 12.92 2.21 11.26
N MET A 25 12.59 0.92 11.16
CA MET A 25 13.60 -0.15 11.24
C MET A 25 14.62 -0.07 10.09
N PRO A 26 14.23 0.07 8.80
CA PRO A 26 15.19 0.26 7.72
C PRO A 26 16.00 1.55 7.87
N LEU A 27 15.40 2.63 8.37
CA LEU A 27 16.09 3.91 8.56
C LEU A 27 17.21 3.79 9.60
N VAL A 28 16.91 3.21 10.78
CA VAL A 28 17.91 2.96 11.83
C VAL A 28 19.04 2.09 11.30
N LYS A 29 18.72 0.99 10.58
CA LYS A 29 19.73 0.09 10.00
C LYS A 29 20.59 0.74 8.91
N SER A 30 20.13 1.83 8.31
CA SER A 30 20.84 2.48 7.22
C SER A 30 21.79 3.59 7.68
N ILE A 31 21.84 3.91 8.98
CA ILE A 31 22.83 4.82 9.58
C ILE A 31 24.25 4.29 9.36
N ASP A 32 24.46 2.99 9.56
CA ASP A 32 25.77 2.34 9.39
C ASP A 32 26.14 2.14 7.91
N ASN A 33 25.15 2.21 7.01
CA ASN A 33 25.31 1.92 5.59
C ASN A 33 24.46 2.89 4.74
N PRO A 34 24.95 4.11 4.46
CA PRO A 34 24.18 5.12 3.74
C PRO A 34 23.80 4.71 2.31
N LYS A 35 24.54 3.77 1.70
CA LYS A 35 24.17 3.18 0.40
C LYS A 35 22.86 2.39 0.45
N SER A 36 22.47 1.88 1.62
CA SER A 36 21.18 1.21 1.83
C SER A 36 20.01 2.19 1.73
N LEU A 37 20.17 3.44 2.19
CA LEU A 37 19.14 4.48 2.08
C LEU A 37 18.76 4.75 0.63
N LEU A 38 19.75 4.77 -0.28
CA LEU A 38 19.50 4.99 -1.71
C LEU A 38 18.60 3.89 -2.29
N LYS A 39 18.79 2.64 -1.90
CA LYS A 39 17.94 1.52 -2.35
C LYS A 39 16.51 1.65 -1.84
N ILE A 40 16.34 2.07 -0.57
CA ILE A 40 15.03 2.34 0.01
C ILE A 40 14.35 3.51 -0.74
N GLY A 41 15.09 4.59 -1.01
CA GLY A 41 14.59 5.74 -1.74
C GLY A 41 14.09 5.39 -3.15
N VAL A 42 14.84 4.56 -3.88
CA VAL A 42 14.41 4.05 -5.20
C VAL A 42 13.12 3.24 -5.07
N GLY A 43 13.00 2.39 -4.04
CA GLY A 43 11.77 1.65 -3.77
C GLY A 43 10.56 2.55 -3.50
N VAL A 44 10.73 3.57 -2.65
CA VAL A 44 9.67 4.54 -2.31
C VAL A 44 9.23 5.33 -3.55
N ILE A 45 10.20 5.82 -4.35
CA ILE A 45 9.90 6.53 -5.60
C ILE A 45 9.16 5.60 -6.57
N GLY A 46 9.58 4.35 -6.70
CA GLY A 46 8.90 3.36 -7.54
C GLY A 46 7.45 3.14 -7.14
N VAL A 47 7.17 2.99 -5.84
CA VAL A 47 5.80 2.87 -5.32
C VAL A 47 5.00 4.16 -5.54
N ALA A 48 5.59 5.33 -5.35
CA ALA A 48 4.91 6.61 -5.58
C ALA A 48 4.52 6.79 -7.06
N VAL A 49 5.42 6.45 -8.00
CA VAL A 49 5.13 6.48 -9.44
C VAL A 49 4.03 5.49 -9.78
N LEU A 50 4.10 4.26 -9.26
CA LEU A 50 3.06 3.25 -9.47
C LEU A 50 1.71 3.72 -8.93
N PHE A 51 1.68 4.32 -7.74
CA PHE A 51 0.47 4.88 -7.15
C PHE A 51 -0.11 6.00 -8.02
N PHE A 52 0.73 6.89 -8.55
CA PHE A 52 0.27 7.96 -9.43
C PHE A 52 -0.38 7.41 -10.71
N LEU A 53 0.21 6.38 -11.31
CA LEU A 53 -0.39 5.69 -12.46
C LEU A 53 -1.72 5.03 -12.07
N ALA A 54 -1.76 4.27 -10.99
CA ALA A 54 -2.94 3.58 -10.49
C ALA A 54 -4.09 4.55 -10.13
N TYR A 55 -3.76 5.67 -9.47
CA TYR A 55 -4.71 6.72 -9.15
C TYR A 55 -5.26 7.42 -10.41
N SER A 56 -4.42 7.58 -11.44
CA SER A 56 -4.86 8.13 -12.73
C SER A 56 -5.81 7.18 -13.48
N LEU A 57 -5.68 5.86 -13.25
CA LEU A 57 -6.56 4.82 -13.79
C LEU A 57 -7.83 4.61 -12.94
N ALA A 58 -7.85 5.09 -11.70
CA ALA A 58 -8.97 4.89 -10.79
C ALA A 58 -10.19 5.73 -11.19
N SER A 59 -11.36 5.09 -11.16
CA SER A 59 -12.64 5.77 -11.36
C SER A 59 -13.01 6.58 -10.12
N ASP A 60 -13.61 7.74 -10.33
CA ASP A 60 -14.24 8.58 -9.31
C ASP A 60 -15.75 8.32 -9.19
N GLU A 61 -16.29 7.35 -9.94
CA GLU A 61 -17.72 7.06 -9.93
C GLU A 61 -18.23 6.68 -8.53
N VAL A 62 -19.36 7.26 -8.16
CA VAL A 62 -20.08 6.96 -6.92
C VAL A 62 -21.52 6.65 -7.25
N ALA A 63 -21.97 5.44 -6.94
CA ALA A 63 -23.38 5.10 -7.11
C ALA A 63 -24.25 5.95 -6.16
N PRO A 64 -25.42 6.44 -6.58
CA PRO A 64 -26.26 7.35 -5.79
C PRO A 64 -26.59 6.85 -4.37
N LYS A 65 -26.72 5.53 -4.20
CA LYS A 65 -26.94 4.88 -2.90
C LYS A 65 -25.80 5.06 -1.89
N TYR A 66 -24.58 5.34 -2.35
CA TYR A 66 -23.39 5.53 -1.52
C TYR A 66 -23.03 7.00 -1.29
N ALA A 67 -23.59 7.92 -2.09
CA ALA A 67 -23.40 9.36 -1.94
C ALA A 67 -24.17 9.95 -0.75
N VAL A 68 -25.16 9.22 -0.22
CA VAL A 68 -26.02 9.64 0.90
C VAL A 68 -25.62 8.95 2.22
N ALA A 69 -26.19 9.42 3.33
CA ALA A 69 -26.03 8.78 4.62
C ALA A 69 -26.47 7.29 4.57
N PRO A 70 -25.76 6.38 5.24
CA PRO A 70 -24.68 6.61 6.21
C PRO A 70 -23.26 6.74 5.60
N PHE A 71 -23.09 6.47 4.30
CA PHE A 71 -21.77 6.29 3.69
C PHE A 71 -21.11 7.61 3.27
N ASN A 72 -21.89 8.56 2.74
CA ASN A 72 -21.41 9.89 2.34
C ASN A 72 -20.12 9.86 1.50
N ILE A 73 -20.01 8.88 0.59
CA ILE A 73 -18.84 8.71 -0.28
C ILE A 73 -18.82 9.87 -1.28
N THR A 74 -17.68 10.55 -1.36
CA THR A 74 -17.41 11.58 -2.37
C THR A 74 -16.60 10.99 -3.53
N GLU A 75 -16.67 11.64 -4.69
CA GLU A 75 -15.85 11.30 -5.87
C GLU A 75 -14.35 11.21 -5.52
N SER A 76 -13.86 12.17 -4.74
CA SER A 76 -12.47 12.18 -4.25
C SER A 76 -12.14 10.95 -3.40
N SER A 77 -13.02 10.59 -2.46
CA SER A 77 -12.82 9.39 -1.64
C SER A 77 -12.88 8.09 -2.46
N SER A 78 -13.78 8.01 -3.45
CA SER A 78 -13.88 6.85 -4.35
C SER A 78 -12.60 6.67 -5.15
N LYS A 79 -12.10 7.74 -5.75
CA LYS A 79 -10.86 7.74 -6.52
C LYS A 79 -9.64 7.39 -5.68
N ALA A 80 -9.55 7.91 -4.46
CA ALA A 80 -8.46 7.61 -3.54
C ALA A 80 -8.45 6.11 -3.16
N VAL A 81 -9.62 5.56 -2.81
CA VAL A 81 -9.74 4.13 -2.49
C VAL A 81 -9.39 3.28 -3.70
N GLY A 82 -9.91 3.61 -4.89
CA GLY A 82 -9.59 2.91 -6.14
C GLY A 82 -8.10 2.94 -6.46
N GLY A 83 -7.44 4.10 -6.31
CA GLY A 83 -6.00 4.25 -6.53
C GLY A 83 -5.16 3.40 -5.59
N ILE A 84 -5.49 3.37 -4.29
CA ILE A 84 -4.82 2.52 -3.30
C ILE A 84 -5.03 1.05 -3.62
N LEU A 85 -6.25 0.66 -4.02
CA LEU A 85 -6.60 -0.71 -4.32
C LEU A 85 -5.86 -1.24 -5.56
N PHE A 86 -5.86 -0.46 -6.65
CA PHE A 86 -5.09 -0.81 -7.85
C PHE A 86 -3.58 -0.87 -7.59
N THR A 87 -3.04 0.04 -6.79
CA THR A 87 -1.63 -0.01 -6.38
C THR A 87 -1.32 -1.30 -5.63
N THR A 88 -2.20 -1.68 -4.69
CA THR A 88 -2.04 -2.90 -3.90
C THR A 88 -2.10 -4.15 -4.80
N TYR A 89 -3.04 -4.22 -5.74
CA TYR A 89 -3.14 -5.35 -6.67
C TYR A 89 -1.93 -5.44 -7.62
N ALA A 90 -1.44 -4.30 -8.10
CA ALA A 90 -0.23 -4.26 -8.92
C ALA A 90 0.99 -4.76 -8.13
N LEU A 91 1.19 -4.28 -6.90
CA LEU A 91 2.27 -4.73 -6.02
C LEU A 91 2.14 -6.22 -5.68
N PHE A 92 0.92 -6.71 -5.44
CA PHE A 92 0.67 -8.12 -5.19
C PHE A 92 1.05 -8.99 -6.40
N ALA A 93 0.64 -8.62 -7.61
CA ALA A 93 1.03 -9.32 -8.83
C ALA A 93 2.55 -9.29 -9.06
N LEU A 94 3.18 -8.12 -8.88
CA LEU A 94 4.63 -7.97 -8.97
C LEU A 94 5.36 -8.83 -7.93
N ALA A 95 4.83 -8.96 -6.72
CA ALA A 95 5.38 -9.81 -5.69
C ALA A 95 5.32 -11.29 -6.10
N LEU A 96 4.18 -11.76 -6.63
CA LEU A 96 4.05 -13.13 -7.14
C LEU A 96 5.07 -13.41 -8.26
N VAL A 97 5.16 -12.52 -9.24
CA VAL A 97 6.16 -12.63 -10.33
C VAL A 97 7.58 -12.62 -9.78
N GLY A 98 7.87 -11.76 -8.81
CA GLY A 98 9.17 -11.66 -8.17
C GLY A 98 9.55 -12.95 -7.42
N ILE A 99 8.60 -13.58 -6.74
CA ILE A 99 8.81 -14.86 -6.05
C ILE A 99 9.15 -15.95 -7.08
N VAL A 100 8.32 -16.12 -8.10
CA VAL A 100 8.54 -17.12 -9.16
C VAL A 100 9.89 -16.90 -9.87
N ALA A 101 10.19 -15.66 -10.26
CA ALA A 101 11.46 -15.32 -10.89
C ALA A 101 12.66 -15.65 -10.00
N THR A 102 12.53 -15.42 -8.69
CA THR A 102 13.59 -15.73 -7.72
C THR A 102 13.81 -17.24 -7.58
N GLU A 103 12.73 -18.03 -7.55
CA GLU A 103 12.82 -19.50 -7.49
C GLU A 103 13.43 -20.08 -8.76
N LEU A 104 13.01 -19.61 -9.95
CA LEU A 104 13.59 -20.03 -11.22
C LEU A 104 15.08 -19.71 -11.32
N ASN A 105 15.50 -18.52 -10.86
CA ASN A 105 16.90 -18.12 -10.92
C ASN A 105 17.79 -18.99 -10.01
N LYS A 106 17.28 -19.44 -8.87
CA LYS A 106 17.96 -20.41 -7.97
C LYS A 106 18.05 -21.83 -8.53
N LEU A 107 17.20 -22.19 -9.49
CA LEU A 107 17.25 -23.49 -10.16
C LEU A 107 18.28 -23.48 -11.30
N ILE A 108 18.51 -22.33 -11.91
CA ILE A 108 19.43 -22.15 -13.03
C ILE A 108 20.86 -21.88 -12.55
N LYS A 109 21.04 -21.16 -11.44
CA LYS A 109 22.32 -20.89 -10.77
C LYS A 109 22.44 -21.66 -9.47
#